data_AF-A0A243QLC0-F1
#
_entry.id   AF-A0A243QLC0-F1
#
_cell.length_a   1.000
_cell.length_b   1.000
_cell.length_c   1.000
_cell.angle_alpha   90.00
_cell.angle_beta   90.00
_cell.angle_gamma   90.00
#
_symmetry.space_group_name_H-M   'P 1'
#
loop_
_entity.id
_entity.type
_entity.pdbx_description
1 polymer ?
#
loop_
_entity_poly.entity_id
_entity_poly.type
_entity_poly.pdbx_seq_one_letter_code
_entity_poly.pdbx_strand_id
1 'polypeptide(L)'
;IEEEHVTHYESLVDPGETWWEMLLNHEYNECYLYHSFMETESDPKVKAIWELHLNMELEHLRLAVELFKRHDGRDPQEVLAPALPAPVTFEPNKDYLRELIATQIDFTTLGTGYVQDMHERFERMQENIHGGEKPPSEQVIDDNRAKSGEEYRLETEGPHPVPSLRTDR
;
A
#
# COMPACT_ATOMS: atom_id res chain seq x y z
N ILE A 1 14.49 9.83 -3.62
CA ILE A 1 13.71 8.95 -2.72
C ILE A 1 12.75 8.10 -3.54
N GLU A 2 11.76 8.63 -4.29
CA GLU A 2 10.91 7.81 -5.18
C GLU A 2 11.68 6.90 -6.15
N GLU A 3 12.78 7.36 -6.75
CA GLU A 3 13.64 6.51 -7.61
C GLU A 3 14.37 5.37 -6.86
N GLU A 4 14.64 5.50 -5.56
CA GLU A 4 15.24 4.41 -4.76
C GLU A 4 14.21 3.33 -4.39
N HIS A 5 12.90 3.63 -4.47
CA HIS A 5 11.86 2.61 -4.33
C HIS A 5 11.80 1.70 -5.58
N VAL A 6 12.13 2.22 -6.77
CA VAL A 6 12.05 1.43 -8.02
C VAL A 6 13.13 0.33 -8.10
N THR A 7 14.31 0.56 -7.53
CA THR A 7 15.40 -0.43 -7.57
C THR A 7 15.25 -1.53 -6.53
N HIS A 8 14.56 -1.29 -5.41
CA HIS A 8 14.37 -2.32 -4.37
C HIS A 8 13.21 -3.28 -4.64
N TYR A 9 12.18 -2.87 -5.39
CA TYR A 9 11.05 -3.76 -5.67
C TYR A 9 11.21 -4.58 -6.94
N GLU A 10 12.13 -4.20 -7.85
CA GLU A 10 12.23 -4.75 -9.21
C GLU A 10 10.84 -4.91 -9.88
N SER A 11 10.77 -5.60 -11.01
CA SER A 11 9.48 -6.05 -11.56
C SER A 11 9.27 -7.50 -11.11
N LEU A 12 8.23 -7.76 -10.32
CA LEU A 12 7.80 -9.12 -10.00
C LEU A 12 7.09 -9.82 -11.16
N VAL A 13 6.92 -9.13 -12.30
CA VAL A 13 6.33 -9.67 -13.53
C VAL A 13 7.31 -10.63 -14.20
N ASP A 14 6.82 -11.77 -14.67
CA ASP A 14 7.63 -12.73 -15.42
C ASP A 14 8.10 -12.10 -16.75
N PRO A 15 9.42 -11.96 -16.99
CA PRO A 15 9.94 -11.37 -18.22
C PRO A 15 9.64 -12.20 -19.48
N GLY A 16 9.17 -13.44 -19.32
CA GLY A 16 8.74 -14.33 -20.39
C GLY A 16 7.28 -14.18 -20.81
N GLU A 17 6.45 -13.45 -20.05
CA GLU A 17 5.03 -13.31 -20.35
C GLU A 17 4.78 -12.52 -21.65
N THR A 18 3.86 -13.02 -22.46
CA THR A 18 3.35 -12.24 -23.59
C THR A 18 2.44 -11.12 -23.10
N TRP A 19 2.29 -10.06 -23.90
CA TRP A 19 1.35 -8.98 -23.58
C TRP A 19 -0.11 -9.49 -23.44
N TRP A 20 -0.44 -10.58 -24.12
CA TRP A 20 -1.77 -11.19 -24.03
C TRP A 20 -1.91 -12.04 -22.77
N GLU A 21 -0.86 -12.72 -22.30
CA GLU A 21 -0.84 -13.37 -20.99
C GLU A 21 -1.01 -12.35 -19.87
N MET A 22 -0.26 -11.23 -19.94
CA MET A 22 -0.37 -10.15 -18.97
C MET A 22 -1.79 -9.57 -18.92
N LEU A 23 -2.41 -9.29 -20.09
CA LEU A 23 -3.79 -8.80 -20.15
C LEU A 23 -4.76 -9.84 -19.57
N LEU A 24 -4.62 -11.11 -19.93
CA LEU A 24 -5.49 -12.18 -19.46
C LEU A 24 -5.42 -12.35 -17.94
N ASN A 25 -4.22 -12.36 -17.37
CA ASN A 25 -4.00 -12.42 -15.92
C ASN A 25 -4.50 -11.15 -15.21
N HIS A 26 -4.34 -9.98 -15.83
CA HIS A 26 -4.83 -8.72 -15.30
C HIS A 26 -6.35 -8.76 -15.11
N GLU A 27 -7.11 -9.04 -16.18
CA GLU A 27 -8.58 -9.08 -16.12
C GLU A 27 -9.09 -10.18 -15.17
N TYR A 28 -8.40 -11.32 -15.10
CA TYR A 28 -8.73 -12.38 -14.14
C TYR A 28 -8.53 -11.92 -12.70
N ASN A 29 -7.44 -11.18 -12.42
CA ASN A 29 -7.16 -10.66 -11.09
C ASN A 29 -8.14 -9.55 -10.70
N GLU A 30 -8.56 -8.69 -11.63
CA GLU A 30 -9.62 -7.71 -11.39
C GLU A 30 -10.94 -8.40 -11.02
N CYS A 31 -11.34 -9.44 -11.78
CA CYS A 31 -12.49 -10.27 -11.41
C CYS A 31 -12.35 -10.84 -9.98
N TYR A 32 -11.17 -11.34 -9.62
CA TYR A 32 -10.90 -11.86 -8.27
C TYR A 32 -11.07 -10.78 -7.19
N LEU A 33 -10.55 -9.57 -7.41
CA LEU A 33 -10.62 -8.46 -6.46
C LEU A 33 -12.07 -8.00 -6.25
N TYR A 34 -12.81 -7.73 -7.33
CA TYR A 34 -14.20 -7.30 -7.20
C TYR A 34 -15.10 -8.39 -6.62
N HIS A 35 -14.88 -9.66 -6.98
CA HIS A 35 -15.56 -10.78 -6.35
C HIS A 35 -15.27 -10.81 -4.84
N SER A 36 -14.00 -10.66 -4.45
CA SER A 36 -13.61 -10.66 -3.04
C SER A 36 -14.31 -9.56 -2.25
N PHE A 37 -14.29 -8.33 -2.76
CA PHE A 37 -14.93 -7.20 -2.09
C PHE A 37 -16.45 -7.31 -2.06
N MET A 38 -17.07 -7.81 -3.13
CA MET A 38 -18.51 -8.10 -3.15
C MET A 38 -18.90 -9.14 -2.10
N GLU A 39 -18.09 -10.19 -1.91
CA GLU A 39 -18.36 -11.24 -0.93
C GLU A 39 -18.21 -10.75 0.51
N THR A 40 -17.24 -9.87 0.78
CA THR A 40 -16.94 -9.39 2.13
C THR A 40 -17.69 -8.12 2.53
N GLU A 41 -18.27 -7.39 1.58
CA GLU A 41 -18.96 -6.13 1.84
C GLU A 41 -20.24 -6.32 2.65
N SER A 42 -20.35 -5.54 3.71
CA SER A 42 -21.47 -5.57 4.66
C SER A 42 -22.59 -4.61 4.27
N ASP A 43 -22.28 -3.48 3.62
CA ASP A 43 -23.28 -2.52 3.18
C ASP A 43 -23.89 -2.95 1.83
N PRO A 44 -25.22 -3.22 1.76
CA PRO A 44 -25.86 -3.70 0.54
C PRO A 44 -25.74 -2.74 -0.66
N LYS A 45 -25.68 -1.43 -0.42
CA LYS A 45 -25.55 -0.44 -1.50
C LYS A 45 -24.14 -0.43 -2.08
N VAL A 46 -23.14 -0.54 -1.22
CA VAL A 46 -21.73 -0.63 -1.66
C VAL A 46 -21.48 -1.96 -2.35
N LYS A 47 -22.05 -3.06 -1.82
CA LYS A 47 -21.99 -4.39 -2.46
C LYS A 47 -22.52 -4.38 -3.90
N ALA A 48 -23.63 -3.69 -4.15
CA ALA A 48 -24.18 -3.55 -5.49
C ALA A 48 -23.23 -2.81 -6.46
N ILE A 49 -22.40 -1.90 -5.95
CA ILE A 49 -21.36 -1.23 -6.75
C ILE A 49 -20.25 -2.24 -7.09
N TRP A 50 -19.80 -3.05 -6.13
CA TRP A 50 -18.82 -4.11 -6.40
C TRP A 50 -19.32 -5.12 -7.42
N GLU A 51 -20.58 -5.56 -7.29
CA GLU A 51 -21.22 -6.47 -8.24
C GLU A 51 -21.30 -5.86 -9.66
N LEU A 52 -21.61 -4.56 -9.77
CA LEU A 52 -21.60 -3.87 -11.05
C LEU A 52 -20.22 -3.92 -11.72
N HIS A 53 -19.16 -3.61 -10.99
CA HIS A 53 -17.80 -3.63 -11.53
C HIS A 53 -17.33 -5.05 -11.84
N LEU A 54 -17.65 -6.03 -10.99
CA LEU A 54 -17.41 -7.45 -11.28
C LEU A 54 -18.02 -7.87 -12.62
N ASN A 55 -19.25 -7.45 -12.92
CA ASN A 55 -19.89 -7.76 -14.20
C ASN A 55 -19.17 -7.10 -15.40
N MET A 56 -18.58 -5.91 -15.21
CA MET A 56 -17.77 -5.26 -16.25
C MET A 56 -16.47 -6.04 -16.49
N GLU A 57 -15.76 -6.39 -15.42
CA GLU A 57 -14.49 -7.12 -15.55
C GLU A 57 -14.69 -8.55 -16.08
N LEU A 58 -15.82 -9.19 -15.79
CA LEU A 58 -16.16 -10.47 -16.42
C LEU A 58 -16.30 -10.35 -17.95
N GLU A 59 -16.84 -9.23 -18.44
CA GLU A 59 -16.89 -8.96 -19.88
C GLU A 59 -15.51 -8.61 -20.44
N HIS A 60 -14.70 -7.84 -19.71
CA HIS A 60 -13.31 -7.56 -20.11
C HIS A 60 -12.48 -8.85 -20.18
N LEU A 61 -12.59 -9.74 -19.18
CA LEU A 61 -11.95 -11.04 -19.17
C LEU A 61 -12.41 -11.89 -20.38
N ARG A 62 -13.70 -11.87 -20.72
CA ARG A 62 -14.22 -12.55 -21.90
C ARG A 62 -13.56 -12.03 -23.18
N LEU A 63 -13.39 -10.72 -23.31
CA LEU A 63 -12.70 -10.08 -24.45
C LEU A 63 -11.20 -10.38 -24.46
N ALA A 64 -10.54 -10.36 -23.31
CA ALA A 64 -9.13 -10.74 -23.17
C ALA A 64 -8.89 -12.19 -23.58
N VAL A 65 -9.79 -13.11 -23.20
CA VAL A 65 -9.78 -14.52 -23.65
C VAL A 65 -9.88 -14.62 -25.17
N GLU A 66 -10.75 -13.84 -25.82
CA GLU A 66 -10.85 -13.83 -27.29
C GLU A 66 -9.58 -13.32 -27.96
N LEU A 67 -8.98 -12.26 -27.42
CA LEU A 67 -7.73 -11.69 -27.94
C LEU A 67 -6.56 -12.66 -27.75
N PHE A 68 -6.44 -13.28 -26.57
CA PHE A 68 -5.43 -14.29 -26.27
C PHE A 68 -5.52 -15.47 -27.24
N LYS A 69 -6.72 -16.04 -27.42
CA LYS A 69 -6.94 -17.14 -28.38
C LYS A 69 -6.62 -16.74 -29.82
N ARG A 70 -6.93 -15.49 -30.21
CA ARG A 70 -6.69 -15.00 -31.57
C ARG A 70 -5.21 -14.75 -31.87
N HIS A 71 -4.48 -14.18 -30.92
CA HIS A 71 -3.14 -13.66 -31.14
C HIS A 71 -2.02 -14.54 -30.57
N ASP A 72 -2.28 -15.25 -29.48
CA ASP A 72 -1.35 -16.21 -28.87
C ASP A 72 -1.63 -17.64 -29.36
N GLY A 73 -2.91 -17.97 -29.64
CA GLY A 73 -3.30 -19.26 -30.21
C GLY A 73 -3.31 -20.42 -29.21
N ARG A 74 -3.17 -20.12 -27.92
CA ARG A 74 -3.15 -21.07 -26.80
C ARG A 74 -4.49 -21.12 -26.06
N ASP A 75 -4.68 -22.13 -25.22
CA ASP A 75 -5.84 -22.20 -24.33
C ASP A 75 -5.60 -21.28 -23.10
N PRO A 76 -6.51 -20.34 -22.78
CA PRO A 76 -6.44 -19.55 -21.56
C PRO A 76 -6.25 -20.37 -20.27
N GLN A 77 -6.74 -21.62 -20.23
CA GLN A 77 -6.57 -22.51 -19.07
C GLN A 77 -5.11 -22.94 -18.85
N GLU A 78 -4.22 -22.76 -19.83
CA GLU A 78 -2.78 -22.96 -19.65
C GLU A 78 -2.12 -21.87 -18.81
N VAL A 79 -2.78 -20.71 -18.68
CA VAL A 79 -2.24 -19.50 -18.02
C VAL A 79 -3.02 -19.20 -16.73
N LEU A 80 -4.35 -19.23 -16.81
CA LEU A 80 -5.21 -18.86 -15.70
C LEU A 80 -5.24 -19.92 -14.60
N ALA A 81 -5.36 -19.47 -13.35
CA ALA A 81 -5.64 -20.35 -12.23
C ALA A 81 -6.99 -21.07 -12.42
N PRO A 82 -7.10 -22.36 -12.04
CA PRO A 82 -8.29 -23.18 -12.31
C PRO A 82 -9.54 -22.74 -11.54
N ALA A 83 -9.34 -22.00 -10.44
CA ALA A 83 -10.40 -21.43 -9.62
C ALA A 83 -9.88 -20.21 -8.87
N LEU A 84 -10.79 -19.30 -8.52
CA LEU A 84 -10.48 -18.19 -7.63
C LEU A 84 -10.06 -18.72 -6.25
N PRO A 85 -9.01 -18.16 -5.63
CA PRO A 85 -8.67 -18.49 -4.25
C PRO A 85 -9.73 -17.91 -3.28
N ALA A 86 -9.54 -18.16 -1.98
CA ALA A 86 -10.39 -17.54 -0.96
C ALA A 86 -10.40 -16.01 -1.13
N PRO A 87 -11.55 -15.34 -0.93
CA PRO A 87 -11.65 -13.88 -1.00
C PRO A 87 -10.57 -13.19 -0.16
N VAL A 88 -9.91 -12.19 -0.74
CA VAL A 88 -9.06 -11.30 0.04
C VAL A 88 -9.93 -10.47 0.98
N THR A 89 -9.52 -10.36 2.24
CA THR A 89 -10.22 -9.57 3.26
C THR A 89 -9.32 -8.42 3.73
N PHE A 90 -9.95 -7.30 4.09
CA PHE A 90 -9.29 -6.26 4.87
C PHE A 90 -9.53 -6.52 6.35
N GLU A 91 -8.50 -7.02 7.03
CA GLU A 91 -8.53 -7.23 8.47
C GLU A 91 -8.05 -5.99 9.23
N PRO A 92 -8.55 -5.73 10.45
CA PRO A 92 -8.00 -4.69 11.31
C PRO A 92 -6.50 -4.90 11.54
N ASN A 93 -5.68 -3.93 11.13
CA ASN A 93 -4.22 -3.99 11.25
C ASN A 93 -3.64 -2.97 12.25
N LYS A 94 -4.50 -2.24 12.97
CA LYS A 94 -4.06 -1.15 13.85
C LYS A 94 -3.13 -1.63 14.96
N ASP A 95 -3.42 -2.78 15.57
CA ASP A 95 -2.57 -3.31 16.66
C ASP A 95 -1.17 -3.66 16.15
N TYR A 96 -1.10 -4.31 14.99
CA TYR A 96 0.17 -4.61 14.33
C TYR A 96 0.95 -3.32 14.01
N LEU A 97 0.30 -2.32 13.43
CA LEU A 97 0.94 -1.03 13.13
C LEU A 97 1.39 -0.32 14.41
N ARG A 98 0.61 -0.39 15.50
CA ARG A 98 0.99 0.20 16.80
C ARG A 98 2.20 -0.49 17.39
N GLU A 99 2.31 -1.81 17.28
CA GLU A 99 3.50 -2.57 17.69
C GLU A 99 4.73 -2.17 16.87
N LEU A 100 4.60 -2.07 15.54
CA LEU A 100 5.68 -1.60 14.68
C LEU A 100 6.13 -0.18 15.06
N ILE A 101 5.19 0.75 15.25
CA ILE A 101 5.55 2.12 15.68
C ILE A 101 6.22 2.10 17.06
N ALA A 102 5.75 1.26 17.99
CA ALA A 102 6.35 1.16 19.33
C ALA A 102 7.80 0.65 19.31
N THR A 103 8.12 -0.22 18.35
CA THR A 103 9.36 -1.00 18.37
C THR A 103 10.35 -0.60 17.28
N GLN A 104 9.88 0.04 16.20
CA GLN A 104 10.64 0.19 14.97
C GLN A 104 10.61 1.59 14.36
N ILE A 105 9.94 2.58 14.97
CA ILE A 105 9.82 3.94 14.39
C ILE A 105 11.18 4.60 14.10
N ASP A 106 12.20 4.29 14.90
CA ASP A 106 13.52 4.91 14.79
C ASP A 106 14.47 4.12 13.85
N PHE A 107 14.05 2.96 13.31
CA PHE A 107 14.92 2.23 12.37
C PHE A 107 15.14 3.01 11.07
N THR A 108 16.41 3.14 10.70
CA THR A 108 16.89 3.72 9.46
C THR A 108 17.97 2.85 8.84
N THR A 109 18.47 3.21 7.66
CA THR A 109 19.49 2.44 6.93
C THR A 109 20.88 3.05 7.10
N LEU A 110 21.89 2.17 7.16
CA LEU A 110 23.29 2.54 7.07
C LEU A 110 24.01 1.59 6.12
N GLY A 111 24.26 2.05 4.90
CA GLY A 111 24.74 1.17 3.82
C GLY A 111 23.65 0.14 3.48
N THR A 112 23.96 -1.14 3.64
CA THR A 112 23.01 -2.25 3.42
C THR A 112 22.38 -2.79 4.70
N GLY A 113 22.68 -2.21 5.86
CA GLY A 113 22.16 -2.63 7.17
C GLY A 113 21.11 -1.68 7.74
N TYR A 114 20.44 -2.13 8.80
CA TYR A 114 19.48 -1.34 9.59
C TYR A 114 20.10 -0.93 10.92
N VAL A 115 19.88 0.33 11.33
CA VAL A 115 20.31 0.91 12.60
C VAL A 115 19.15 1.68 13.21
N GLN A 116 19.09 1.77 14.55
CA GLN A 116 18.01 2.47 15.25
C GLN A 116 18.35 3.94 15.54
N ASP A 117 19.63 4.30 15.57
CA ASP A 117 20.04 5.68 15.78
C ASP A 117 20.37 6.34 14.43
N MET A 118 20.02 7.62 14.31
CA MET A 118 20.41 8.41 13.14
C MET A 118 21.94 8.50 13.05
N HIS A 119 22.47 8.19 11.87
CA HIS A 119 23.91 8.35 11.64
C HIS A 119 24.26 9.84 11.58
N GLU A 120 25.41 10.23 12.15
CA GLU A 120 25.96 11.60 12.16
C GLU A 120 25.97 12.31 10.78
N ARG A 121 25.96 11.54 9.68
CA ARG A 121 25.95 12.07 8.31
C ARG A 121 24.58 12.63 7.96
N PHE A 122 23.53 11.94 8.40
CA PHE A 122 22.16 12.37 8.23
C PHE A 122 21.87 13.60 9.10
N GLU A 123 22.27 13.58 10.37
CA GLU A 123 22.11 14.72 11.29
C GLU A 123 22.77 15.99 10.74
N ARG A 124 24.04 15.91 10.33
CA ARG A 124 24.75 17.04 9.71
C ARG A 124 24.10 17.49 8.40
N MET A 125 23.52 16.58 7.63
CA MET A 125 22.79 16.96 6.41
C MET A 125 21.51 17.74 6.75
N GLN A 126 20.74 17.27 7.73
CA GLN A 126 19.54 17.98 8.21
C GLN A 126 19.89 19.38 8.72
N GLU A 127 20.95 19.51 9.53
CA GLU A 127 21.44 20.81 10.02
C GLU A 127 21.80 21.76 8.88
N ASN A 128 22.52 21.28 7.86
CA ASN A 128 22.91 22.10 6.72
C ASN A 128 21.73 22.53 5.85
N ILE A 129 20.74 21.66 5.67
CA ILE A 129 19.54 21.95 4.86
C ILE A 129 18.62 22.93 5.58
N HIS A 130 18.43 22.76 6.88
CA HIS A 130 17.48 23.54 7.67
C HIS A 130 18.13 24.69 8.45
N GLY A 131 19.45 24.89 8.31
CA GLY A 131 20.17 25.97 9.01
C GLY A 131 20.14 25.83 10.54
N GLY A 132 20.02 24.59 11.05
CA GLY A 132 19.83 24.31 12.47
C GLY A 132 18.40 24.55 13.00
N GLU A 133 17.46 24.93 12.14
CA GLU A 133 16.04 24.97 12.48
C GLU A 133 15.38 23.61 12.30
N LYS A 134 14.19 23.44 12.86
CA LYS A 134 13.39 22.24 12.61
C LYS A 134 12.97 22.18 11.14
N PRO A 135 12.77 20.98 10.57
CA PRO A 135 12.18 20.84 9.25
C PRO A 135 10.81 21.53 9.17
N PRO A 136 10.43 22.14 8.03
CA PRO A 136 9.13 22.81 7.89
C PRO A 136 7.93 21.93 8.23
N SER A 137 8.02 20.62 8.03
CA SER A 137 6.99 19.65 8.42
C SER A 137 6.72 19.63 9.93
N GLU A 138 7.75 19.82 10.76
CA GLU A 138 7.58 19.93 12.21
C GLU A 138 7.13 21.33 12.62
N GLN A 139 7.66 22.38 11.96
CA GLN A 139 7.28 23.77 12.24
C GLN A 139 5.77 23.99 12.06
N VAL A 140 5.17 23.39 11.02
CA VAL A 140 3.71 23.48 10.77
C VAL A 140 2.90 22.87 11.92
N ILE A 141 3.39 21.80 12.55
CA ILE A 141 2.73 21.18 13.70
C ILE A 141 2.79 22.10 14.93
N ASP A 142 3.97 22.67 15.20
CA ASP A 142 4.17 23.62 16.31
C ASP A 142 3.32 24.89 16.11
N ASP A 143 3.28 25.43 14.89
CA ASP A 143 2.45 26.59 14.51
C ASP A 143 0.95 26.32 14.71
N ASN A 144 0.48 25.13 14.32
CA ASN A 144 -0.91 24.75 14.54
C ASN A 144 -1.21 24.62 16.04
N ARG A 145 -0.31 24.03 16.82
CA ARG A 145 -0.46 23.92 18.27
C ARG A 145 -0.56 25.30 18.92
N ALA A 146 0.25 26.27 18.47
CA ALA A 146 0.21 27.65 18.96
C ALA A 146 -1.11 28.38 18.60
N LYS A 147 -1.70 28.08 17.43
CA LYS A 147 -2.93 28.74 16.96
C LYS A 147 -4.21 28.09 17.49
N SER A 148 -4.28 26.76 17.47
CA SER A 148 -5.49 25.99 17.75
C SER A 148 -5.56 25.43 19.16
N GLY A 149 -4.42 25.33 19.86
CA GLY A 149 -4.31 24.65 21.15
C GLY A 149 -4.29 23.12 21.04
N GLU A 150 -4.42 22.55 19.84
CA GLU A 150 -4.42 21.10 19.59
C GLU A 150 -3.45 20.74 18.46
N GLU A 151 -3.12 19.45 18.35
CA GLU A 151 -2.39 18.89 17.22
C GLU A 151 -3.38 18.28 16.21
N TYR A 152 -3.02 18.15 14.93
CA TYR A 152 -3.83 17.48 13.89
C TYR A 152 -4.06 15.97 14.13
N ARG A 153 -3.62 15.44 15.28
CA ARG A 153 -3.51 14.01 15.52
C ARG A 153 -4.85 13.38 15.90
N LEU A 154 -5.22 12.32 15.20
CA LEU A 154 -6.37 11.47 15.51
C LEU A 154 -5.91 10.16 16.15
N GLU A 155 -6.19 9.98 17.44
CA GLU A 155 -5.85 8.76 18.19
C GLU A 155 -7.13 7.98 18.53
N THR A 156 -7.40 6.91 17.78
CA THR A 156 -8.62 6.10 17.96
C THR A 156 -8.43 4.92 18.92
N GLU A 157 -7.19 4.39 19.03
CA GLU A 157 -6.87 3.19 19.81
C GLU A 157 -6.05 3.52 21.09
N GLY A 158 -6.39 4.64 21.73
CA GLY A 158 -5.67 5.15 22.89
C GLY A 158 -4.39 5.92 22.56
N PRO A 159 -3.58 6.26 23.58
CA PRO A 159 -2.43 7.17 23.42
C PRO A 159 -1.39 6.61 22.46
N HIS A 160 -0.55 7.51 21.91
CA HIS A 160 0.59 7.15 21.06
C HIS A 160 1.42 6.01 21.69
N PRO A 161 1.78 4.96 20.91
CA PRO A 161 2.50 3.80 21.44
C PRO A 161 3.89 4.18 22.02
N VAL A 162 4.57 5.14 21.39
CA VAL A 162 5.86 5.68 21.86
C VAL A 162 5.64 6.77 22.92
N PRO A 163 6.13 6.61 24.16
CA PRO A 163 5.88 7.57 25.25
C PRO A 163 6.36 9.00 24.99
N SER A 164 7.53 9.18 24.36
CA SER A 164 8.11 10.50 24.06
C SER A 164 7.29 11.30 23.04
N LEU A 165 6.44 10.61 22.27
CA LEU A 165 5.59 11.20 21.24
C LEU A 165 4.16 11.41 21.73
N ARG A 166 3.81 11.04 22.97
CA ARG A 166 2.48 11.30 23.52
C ARG A 166 2.30 12.80 23.74
N THR A 167 1.12 13.32 23.41
CA THR A 167 0.75 14.69 23.77
C THR A 167 0.27 14.73 25.21
N ASP A 168 0.75 15.70 25.97
CA ASP A 168 0.15 16.03 27.26
C ASP A 168 -1.23 16.63 26.99
N ARG A 169 -2.28 15.93 27.41
CA ARG A 169 -3.64 16.49 27.48
C ARG A 169 -3.88 17.08 28.85
#